data_AF-A0A2M9ZUY1-F1
#
_entry.id   AF-A0A2M9ZUY1-F1
#
_cell.length_a   1.000
_cell.length_b   1.000
_cell.length_c   1.000
_cell.angle_alpha   90.00
_cell.angle_beta   90.00
_cell.angle_gamma   90.00
#
_symmetry.space_group_name_H-M   'P 1'
#
loop_
_entity.id
_entity.type
_entity.pdbx_description
1 polymer ?
#
loop_
_entity_poly.entity_id
_entity_poly.type
_entity_poly.pdbx_seq_one_letter_code
_entity_poly.pdbx_strand_id
1 'polypeptide(L)'
;MKQPFILLLLISIFSWEIFSQDFEKDGQIKILPYEPMQVRDIEGLTKDIKDFHKRIEDMLPFLNRRKKIIDNEYFQFVPAMENFNFPVRDRFLVDKKFYLKVSGGEGSLKLDGVRFITRKSLVTKLRPINDEIGELKNEKVVASDISNIVLVVKRKTDAGTKEEVYSLGNIRSPNQRVKFVRSYRDNLAEVIQAIDKYVEGTIRADGKDVDTMLDGLDSGGSFQEYNSNR
;
A
#
# COMPACT_ATOMS: atom_id res chain seq x y z
N MET A 1 -39.27 -47.05 -31.49
CA MET A 1 -38.35 -45.91 -31.71
C MET A 1 -38.69 -44.78 -30.73
N LYS A 2 -38.08 -44.73 -29.54
CA LYS A 2 -38.28 -43.66 -28.52
C LYS A 2 -36.99 -43.21 -27.82
N GLN A 3 -35.83 -43.74 -28.23
CA GLN A 3 -34.54 -43.44 -27.61
C GLN A 3 -33.87 -42.10 -28.01
N PRO A 4 -34.07 -41.49 -29.20
CA PRO A 4 -33.32 -40.29 -29.55
C PRO A 4 -33.80 -39.02 -28.80
N PHE A 5 -35.04 -39.02 -28.30
CA PHE A 5 -35.60 -37.88 -27.57
C PHE A 5 -35.03 -37.71 -26.16
N ILE A 6 -34.66 -38.81 -25.48
CA ILE A 6 -34.10 -38.76 -24.12
C ILE A 6 -32.67 -38.21 -24.14
N LEU A 7 -31.88 -38.57 -25.16
CA LEU A 7 -30.50 -38.09 -25.32
C LEU A 7 -30.45 -36.58 -25.58
N LEU A 8 -31.39 -36.07 -26.38
CA LEU A 8 -31.47 -34.65 -26.72
C LEU A 8 -31.91 -33.80 -25.51
N LEU A 9 -32.79 -34.34 -24.67
CA LEU A 9 -33.22 -33.71 -23.41
C LEU A 9 -32.08 -33.66 -22.38
N LEU A 10 -31.25 -34.70 -22.28
CA LEU A 10 -30.07 -34.75 -21.42
C LEU A 10 -29.02 -33.70 -21.82
N ILE A 11 -28.78 -33.49 -23.12
CA ILE A 11 -27.81 -32.47 -23.59
C ILE A 11 -28.30 -31.05 -23.29
N SER A 12 -29.60 -30.79 -23.36
CA SER A 12 -30.19 -29.49 -22.98
C SER A 12 -30.16 -29.23 -21.46
N ILE A 13 -30.21 -30.26 -20.62
CA ILE A 13 -30.09 -30.11 -19.15
C ILE A 13 -28.62 -29.85 -18.76
N PHE A 14 -27.66 -30.52 -19.41
CA PHE A 14 -26.23 -30.31 -19.14
C PHE A 14 -25.67 -28.98 -19.65
N SER A 15 -26.28 -28.37 -20.68
CA SER A 15 -25.82 -27.07 -21.21
C SER A 15 -26.30 -25.87 -20.38
N TRP A 16 -27.36 -26.01 -19.59
CA TRP A 16 -27.77 -24.98 -18.63
C TRP A 16 -26.97 -24.98 -17.33
N GLU A 17 -26.44 -26.14 -16.87
CA GLU A 17 -25.60 -26.18 -15.68
C GLU A 17 -24.25 -25.47 -15.84
N ILE A 18 -23.74 -25.35 -17.07
CA ILE A 18 -22.45 -24.69 -17.35
C ILE A 18 -22.55 -23.17 -17.17
N PHE A 19 -23.71 -22.55 -17.40
CA PHE A 19 -23.92 -21.12 -17.15
C PHE A 19 -24.25 -20.80 -15.68
N SER A 20 -24.67 -21.79 -14.89
CA SER A 20 -25.02 -21.63 -13.48
C SER A 20 -23.83 -21.71 -12.52
N GLN A 21 -22.61 -21.98 -12.98
CA GLN A 21 -21.44 -22.14 -12.10
C GLN A 21 -20.75 -20.83 -11.69
N ASP A 22 -21.04 -19.73 -12.41
CA ASP A 22 -20.29 -18.48 -12.26
C ASP A 22 -20.92 -17.47 -11.30
N PHE A 23 -22.16 -17.72 -10.89
CA PHE A 23 -22.93 -16.83 -10.03
C PHE A 23 -23.48 -17.57 -8.82
N GLU A 24 -23.40 -16.94 -7.66
CA GLU A 24 -24.11 -17.33 -6.44
C GLU A 24 -25.61 -17.06 -6.59
N LYS A 25 -26.42 -17.66 -5.70
CA LYS A 25 -27.90 -17.52 -5.73
C LYS A 25 -28.39 -16.09 -5.55
N ASP A 26 -27.55 -15.20 -5.03
CA ASP A 26 -27.80 -13.78 -4.83
C ASP A 26 -27.33 -12.90 -6.01
N GLY A 27 -26.83 -13.52 -7.09
CA GLY A 27 -26.32 -12.82 -8.27
C GLY A 27 -24.87 -12.33 -8.16
N GLN A 28 -24.18 -12.62 -7.05
CA GLN A 28 -22.76 -12.31 -6.93
C GLN A 28 -21.91 -13.29 -7.74
N ILE A 29 -20.74 -12.83 -8.19
CA ILE A 29 -19.79 -13.70 -8.88
C ILE A 29 -19.23 -14.71 -7.86
N LYS A 30 -19.30 -16.00 -8.19
CA LYS A 30 -18.80 -17.08 -7.32
C LYS A 30 -17.30 -16.92 -7.08
N ILE A 31 -16.89 -16.86 -5.82
CA ILE A 31 -15.48 -16.80 -5.42
C ILE A 31 -14.88 -18.20 -5.47
N LEU A 32 -13.77 -18.34 -6.19
CA LEU A 32 -13.08 -19.63 -6.30
C LEU A 32 -12.28 -19.89 -5.01
N PRO A 33 -12.35 -21.10 -4.42
CA PRO A 33 -11.64 -21.42 -3.18
C PRO A 33 -10.11 -21.37 -3.38
N TYR A 34 -9.38 -21.25 -2.28
CA TYR A 34 -7.92 -21.35 -2.31
C TYR A 34 -7.47 -22.82 -2.45
N GLU A 35 -6.42 -23.02 -3.22
CA GLU A 35 -5.62 -24.24 -3.22
C GLU A 35 -4.74 -24.31 -1.97
N PRO A 36 -4.30 -25.51 -1.52
CA PRO A 36 -3.51 -25.65 -0.30
C PRO A 36 -2.23 -24.80 -0.26
N MET A 37 -1.55 -24.63 -1.39
CA MET A 37 -0.36 -23.77 -1.48
C MET A 37 -0.73 -22.29 -1.27
N GLN A 38 -1.85 -21.84 -1.83
CA GLN A 38 -2.33 -20.46 -1.68
C GLN A 38 -2.79 -20.18 -0.24
N VAL A 39 -3.35 -21.16 0.46
CA VAL A 39 -3.67 -21.04 1.89
C VAL A 39 -2.40 -20.76 2.70
N ARG A 40 -1.34 -21.56 2.48
CA ARG A 40 -0.05 -21.35 3.14
C ARG A 40 0.57 -19.99 2.82
N ASP A 41 0.47 -19.55 1.57
CA ASP A 41 0.92 -18.22 1.15
C ASP A 41 0.17 -17.11 1.92
N ILE A 42 -1.16 -17.21 2.01
CA ILE A 42 -1.97 -16.23 2.73
C ILE A 42 -1.64 -16.21 4.22
N GLU A 43 -1.43 -17.37 4.85
CA GLU A 43 -1.04 -17.47 6.26
C GLU A 43 0.31 -16.79 6.52
N GLY A 44 1.32 -17.08 5.68
CA GLY A 44 2.64 -16.45 5.77
C GLY A 44 2.56 -14.94 5.57
N LEU A 45 1.83 -14.49 4.54
CA LEU A 45 1.63 -13.07 4.28
C LEU A 45 0.89 -12.35 5.42
N THR A 46 -0.09 -13.01 6.05
CA THR A 46 -0.83 -12.45 7.19
C THR A 46 0.10 -12.22 8.38
N LYS A 47 0.99 -13.18 8.64
CA LYS A 47 2.01 -13.04 9.68
C LYS A 47 2.97 -11.88 9.38
N ASP A 48 3.52 -11.82 8.17
CA ASP A 48 4.41 -10.73 7.74
C ASP A 48 3.75 -9.36 7.90
N ILE A 49 2.49 -9.23 7.48
CA ILE A 49 1.72 -7.99 7.59
C ILE A 49 1.59 -7.57 9.06
N LYS A 50 1.26 -8.50 9.96
CA LYS A 50 1.15 -8.22 11.38
C LYS A 50 2.48 -7.77 11.98
N ASP A 51 3.56 -8.46 11.65
CA ASP A 51 4.91 -8.12 12.12
C ASP A 51 5.35 -6.74 11.59
N PHE A 52 4.99 -6.41 10.34
CA PHE A 52 5.27 -5.10 9.74
C PHE A 52 4.44 -3.98 10.36
N HIS A 53 3.16 -4.21 10.64
CA HIS A 53 2.32 -3.24 11.37
C HIS A 53 2.91 -2.92 12.74
N LYS A 54 3.32 -3.95 13.48
CA LYS A 54 3.98 -3.78 14.77
C LYS A 54 5.29 -3.00 14.64
N ARG A 55 6.14 -3.36 13.67
CA ARG A 55 7.41 -2.66 13.47
C ARG A 55 7.21 -1.19 13.09
N ILE A 56 6.22 -0.86 12.28
CA ILE A 56 5.87 0.53 11.96
C ILE A 56 5.37 1.26 13.22
N GLU A 57 4.53 0.61 14.03
CA GLU A 57 4.06 1.15 15.32
C GLU A 57 5.23 1.47 16.26
N ASP A 58 6.22 0.58 16.37
CA ASP A 58 7.43 0.77 17.18
C ASP A 58 8.28 1.99 16.72
N MET A 59 8.15 2.42 15.47
CA MET A 59 8.85 3.60 14.93
C MET A 59 8.08 4.91 15.16
N LEU A 60 6.78 4.88 15.47
CA LEU A 60 5.96 6.08 15.66
C LEU A 60 6.50 7.02 16.75
N PRO A 61 7.01 6.56 17.90
CA PRO A 61 7.59 7.45 18.91
C PRO A 61 8.75 8.29 18.38
N PHE A 62 9.61 7.71 17.53
CA PHE A 62 10.70 8.43 16.88
C PHE A 62 10.16 9.53 15.95
N LEU A 63 9.19 9.18 15.09
CA LEU A 63 8.56 10.12 14.17
C LEU A 63 7.87 11.27 14.92
N ASN A 64 7.21 10.97 16.04
CA ASN A 64 6.57 11.96 16.89
C ASN A 64 7.58 12.91 17.54
N ARG A 65 8.68 12.39 18.11
CA ARG A 65 9.76 13.20 18.68
C ARG A 65 10.35 14.16 17.65
N ARG A 66 10.42 13.74 16.38
CA ARG A 66 10.88 14.58 15.25
C ARG A 66 9.79 15.46 14.63
N LYS A 67 8.61 15.54 15.27
CA LYS A 67 7.46 16.35 14.82
C LYS A 67 7.04 16.04 13.37
N LYS A 68 7.13 14.77 12.97
CA LYS A 68 6.76 14.30 11.62
C LYS A 68 5.29 13.87 11.53
N ILE A 69 4.65 13.63 12.66
CA ILE A 69 3.22 13.37 12.74
C ILE A 69 2.51 14.72 12.89
N ILE A 70 1.60 15.03 11.97
CA ILE A 70 0.82 16.27 11.93
C ILE A 70 -0.64 15.85 11.78
N ASP A 71 -1.53 16.42 12.59
CA ASP A 71 -2.97 16.12 12.58
C ASP A 71 -3.28 14.62 12.66
N ASN A 72 -2.54 13.89 13.50
CA ASN A 72 -2.63 12.44 13.68
C ASN A 72 -2.30 11.61 12.41
N GLU A 73 -1.54 12.20 11.49
CA GLU A 73 -1.05 11.51 10.30
C GLU A 73 0.44 11.72 10.07
N TYR A 74 1.12 10.65 9.66
CA TYR A 74 2.42 10.72 9.01
C TYR A 74 2.26 10.43 7.53
N PHE A 75 2.91 11.20 6.67
CA PHE A 75 2.89 10.96 5.22
C PHE A 75 4.29 11.09 4.63
N GLN A 76 4.53 10.34 3.56
CA GLN A 76 5.76 10.46 2.78
C GLN A 76 5.48 10.23 1.30
N PHE A 77 6.21 10.97 0.47
CA PHE A 77 6.26 10.77 -0.97
C PHE A 77 7.38 9.79 -1.30
N VAL A 78 7.06 8.76 -2.06
CA VAL A 78 8.05 7.88 -2.67
C VAL A 78 8.32 8.44 -4.07
N PRO A 79 9.57 8.77 -4.42
CA PRO A 79 9.90 9.39 -5.71
C PRO A 79 9.33 8.61 -6.89
N ALA A 80 8.85 9.33 -7.90
CA ALA A 80 8.24 8.73 -9.08
C ALA A 80 9.26 7.88 -9.86
N MET A 81 8.83 6.73 -10.34
CA MET A 81 9.61 5.90 -11.26
C MET A 81 8.95 5.91 -12.64
N GLU A 82 9.73 6.16 -13.69
CA GLU A 82 9.29 5.96 -15.07
C GLU A 82 9.35 4.48 -15.40
N ASN A 83 8.21 3.90 -15.77
CA ASN A 83 8.16 2.52 -16.25
C ASN A 83 8.16 2.49 -17.78
N PHE A 84 9.16 1.83 -18.35
CA PHE A 84 9.29 1.59 -19.78
C PHE A 84 8.72 0.20 -20.13
N ASN A 85 7.61 0.17 -20.86
CA ASN A 85 7.10 -1.07 -21.43
C ASN A 85 7.61 -1.22 -22.86
N PHE A 86 8.80 -1.77 -23.06
CA PHE A 86 9.22 -2.20 -24.40
C PHE A 86 8.32 -3.35 -24.90
N PRO A 87 7.86 -3.36 -26.16
CA PRO A 87 8.17 -2.48 -27.29
C PRO A 87 7.19 -1.30 -27.51
N VAL A 88 6.30 -1.03 -26.55
CA VAL A 88 5.22 -0.04 -26.69
C VAL A 88 5.76 1.37 -26.39
N ARG A 89 5.44 2.37 -27.22
CA ARG A 89 5.91 3.75 -27.03
C ARG A 89 5.35 4.43 -25.78
N ASP A 90 4.34 3.85 -25.12
CA ASP A 90 3.65 4.46 -23.98
C ASP A 90 4.56 4.53 -22.73
N ARG A 91 4.79 5.77 -22.26
CA ARG A 91 5.56 6.06 -21.05
C ARG A 91 4.58 6.37 -19.94
N PHE A 92 4.76 5.73 -18.79
CA PHE A 92 3.96 6.02 -17.61
C PHE A 92 4.85 6.53 -16.49
N LEU A 93 4.39 7.61 -15.84
CA LEU A 93 4.93 8.09 -14.59
C LEU A 93 4.08 7.53 -13.46
N VAL A 94 4.72 6.82 -12.53
CA VAL A 94 4.05 6.23 -11.37
C VAL A 94 4.49 6.99 -10.13
N ASP A 95 3.57 7.77 -9.57
CA ASP A 95 3.75 8.43 -8.28
C ASP A 95 3.21 7.52 -7.18
N LYS A 96 3.97 7.38 -6.09
CA LYS A 96 3.55 6.65 -4.89
C LYS A 96 3.59 7.55 -3.67
N LYS A 97 2.57 7.44 -2.82
CA LYS A 97 2.49 8.12 -1.52
C LYS A 97 1.95 7.15 -0.51
N PHE A 98 2.35 7.28 0.75
CA PHE A 98 1.72 6.56 1.83
C PHE A 98 1.37 7.48 2.99
N TYR A 99 0.34 7.07 3.73
CA TYR A 99 -0.18 7.75 4.91
C TYR A 99 -0.34 6.72 6.02
N LEU A 100 0.14 7.07 7.21
CA LEU A 100 -0.04 6.34 8.44
C LEU A 100 -0.95 7.17 9.33
N LYS A 101 -2.15 6.68 9.58
CA LYS A 101 -3.07 7.26 10.56
C LYS A 101 -2.70 6.72 11.93
N VAL A 102 -2.45 7.63 12.86
CA VAL A 102 -2.05 7.29 14.22
C VAL A 102 -3.08 7.77 15.22
N SER A 103 -3.15 7.10 16.37
CA SER A 103 -3.91 7.57 17.53
C SER A 103 -3.07 7.45 18.79
N GLY A 104 -3.60 7.99 19.90
CA GLY A 104 -2.91 7.99 21.20
C GLY A 104 -2.23 9.32 21.51
N GLY A 105 -1.50 9.34 22.64
CA GLY A 105 -0.76 10.51 23.12
C GLY A 105 0.76 10.29 23.13
N GLU A 106 1.51 11.24 23.68
CA GLU A 106 2.99 11.25 23.67
C GLU A 106 3.67 9.98 24.21
N GLY A 107 2.97 9.17 25.02
CA GLY A 107 3.50 7.93 25.61
C GLY A 107 3.02 6.61 24.99
N SER A 108 2.04 6.62 24.07
CA SER A 108 1.44 5.38 23.54
C SER A 108 0.77 5.58 22.17
N LEU A 109 1.58 5.95 21.18
CA LEU A 109 1.10 6.03 19.80
C LEU A 109 0.77 4.65 19.26
N LYS A 110 -0.34 4.57 18.54
CA LYS A 110 -0.83 3.36 17.88
C LYS A 110 -1.05 3.60 16.40
N LEU A 111 -0.83 2.56 15.61
CA LEU A 111 -1.13 2.57 14.19
C LEU A 111 -2.60 2.19 13.98
N ASP A 112 -3.44 3.14 13.61
CA ASP A 112 -4.87 2.90 13.35
C ASP A 112 -5.10 2.43 11.92
N GLY A 113 -4.42 3.06 10.96
CA GLY A 113 -4.69 2.87 9.56
C GLY A 113 -3.49 3.14 8.66
N VAL A 114 -3.46 2.47 7.53
CA VAL A 114 -2.44 2.63 6.49
C VAL A 114 -3.12 2.83 5.15
N ARG A 115 -2.66 3.82 4.38
CA ARG A 115 -3.15 4.11 3.03
C ARG A 115 -1.98 4.29 2.08
N PHE A 116 -2.04 3.62 0.94
CA PHE A 116 -1.11 3.75 -0.17
C PHE A 116 -1.84 4.33 -1.36
N ILE A 117 -1.37 5.46 -1.86
CA ILE A 117 -1.90 6.09 -3.07
C ILE A 117 -0.88 5.92 -4.17
N THR A 118 -1.30 5.24 -5.23
CA THR A 118 -0.55 5.11 -6.48
C THR A 118 -1.27 5.87 -7.57
N ARG A 119 -0.59 6.80 -8.23
CA ARG A 119 -1.09 7.47 -9.43
C ARG A 119 -0.27 7.03 -10.62
N LYS A 120 -0.93 6.49 -11.63
CA LYS A 120 -0.32 6.14 -12.91
C LYS A 120 -0.80 7.15 -13.96
N SER A 121 0.13 7.91 -14.50
CA SER A 121 -0.15 8.95 -15.50
C SER A 121 0.56 8.62 -16.81
N LEU A 122 -0.14 8.70 -17.94
CA LEU A 122 0.45 8.51 -19.26
C LEU A 122 1.18 9.80 -19.70
N VAL A 123 2.47 9.69 -19.99
CA VAL A 123 3.36 10.82 -20.32
C VAL A 123 3.49 11.04 -21.83
N THR A 124 3.02 10.11 -22.66
CA THR A 124 3.21 10.15 -24.13
C THR A 124 2.20 10.96 -24.90
N LYS A 125 1.07 11.34 -24.29
CA LYS A 125 0.05 12.18 -24.93
C LYS A 125 0.02 13.54 -24.24
N LEU A 126 0.01 14.62 -25.01
CA LEU A 126 -0.14 16.02 -24.56
C LEU A 126 -1.51 16.33 -23.90
N ARG A 127 -2.29 15.29 -23.53
CA ARG A 127 -3.57 15.42 -22.83
C ARG A 127 -3.63 14.41 -21.67
N PRO A 128 -3.81 14.85 -20.41
CA PRO A 128 -3.98 13.97 -19.27
C PRO A 128 -5.42 13.45 -19.23
N ILE A 129 -5.72 12.45 -20.06
CA ILE A 129 -7.08 11.89 -20.17
C ILE A 129 -7.22 10.53 -19.49
N ASN A 130 -6.11 9.81 -19.28
CA ASN A 130 -6.11 8.46 -18.69
C ASN A 130 -5.31 8.44 -17.38
N ASP A 131 -5.81 9.13 -16.37
CA ASP A 131 -5.25 9.04 -15.01
C ASP A 131 -5.93 7.89 -14.26
N GLU A 132 -5.13 6.94 -13.80
CA GLU A 132 -5.57 5.86 -12.92
C GLU A 132 -4.98 6.10 -11.52
N ILE A 133 -5.86 6.22 -10.53
CA ILE A 133 -5.49 6.38 -9.13
C ILE A 133 -5.93 5.11 -8.39
N GLY A 134 -4.97 4.39 -7.84
CA GLY A 134 -5.21 3.28 -6.92
C GLY A 134 -4.98 3.73 -5.47
N GLU A 135 -5.95 3.50 -4.61
CA GLU A 135 -5.82 3.66 -3.16
C GLU A 135 -5.95 2.29 -2.49
N LEU A 136 -4.83 1.75 -2.02
CA LEU A 136 -4.80 0.50 -1.25
C LEU A 136 -4.75 0.86 0.24
N LYS A 137 -5.76 0.49 1.00
CA LYS A 137 -5.92 0.92 2.39
C LYS A 137 -6.34 -0.19 3.33
N ASN A 138 -5.97 -0.03 4.59
CA ASN A 138 -6.51 -0.76 5.73
C ASN A 138 -6.80 0.27 6.82
N GLU A 139 -8.08 0.51 7.11
CA GLU A 139 -8.51 1.52 8.08
C GLU A 139 -8.57 0.99 9.52
N LYS A 140 -8.35 -0.31 9.73
CA LYS A 140 -8.47 -0.99 11.03
C LYS A 140 -7.30 -1.95 11.25
N VAL A 141 -6.11 -1.38 11.40
CA VAL A 141 -4.86 -2.15 11.58
C VAL A 141 -4.87 -2.98 12.88
N VAL A 142 -5.55 -2.50 13.93
CA VAL A 142 -5.64 -3.15 15.25
C VAL A 142 -6.16 -4.60 15.20
N ALA A 143 -6.97 -4.95 14.19
CA ALA A 143 -7.48 -6.32 14.04
C ALA A 143 -6.47 -7.28 13.40
N SER A 144 -5.38 -6.78 12.79
CA SER A 144 -4.44 -7.54 11.93
C SER A 144 -5.12 -8.44 10.89
N ASP A 145 -6.39 -8.16 10.59
CA ASP A 145 -7.21 -8.96 9.72
C ASP A 145 -7.11 -8.42 8.30
N ILE A 146 -6.56 -9.25 7.42
CA ILE A 146 -6.37 -8.98 6.00
C ILE A 146 -7.70 -8.77 5.26
N SER A 147 -8.84 -9.17 5.86
CA SER A 147 -10.18 -8.91 5.31
C SER A 147 -10.52 -7.41 5.22
N ASN A 148 -9.88 -6.58 6.07
CA ASN A 148 -10.08 -5.12 6.08
C ASN A 148 -9.27 -4.39 5.00
N ILE A 149 -8.44 -5.09 4.22
CA ILE A 149 -7.66 -4.49 3.14
C ILE A 149 -8.59 -4.26 1.94
N VAL A 150 -8.62 -3.02 1.46
CA VAL A 150 -9.46 -2.57 0.35
C VAL A 150 -8.60 -1.82 -0.66
N LEU A 151 -8.79 -2.11 -1.95
CA LEU A 151 -8.26 -1.31 -3.06
C LEU A 151 -9.40 -0.58 -3.75
N VAL A 152 -9.29 0.75 -3.80
CA VAL A 152 -10.17 1.61 -4.58
C VAL A 152 -9.42 2.05 -5.83
N VAL A 153 -9.96 1.72 -7.00
CA VAL A 153 -9.40 2.13 -8.30
C VAL A 153 -10.31 3.17 -8.91
N LYS A 154 -9.79 4.38 -9.09
CA LYS A 154 -10.46 5.49 -9.77
C LYS A 154 -9.84 5.65 -11.16
N ARG A 155 -10.64 5.42 -12.19
CA ARG A 155 -10.25 5.65 -13.59
C ARG A 155 -10.96 6.90 -14.09
N LYS A 156 -10.17 7.92 -14.41
CA LYS A 156 -10.68 9.12 -15.07
C LYS A 156 -10.65 8.90 -16.58
N THR A 157 -11.76 9.14 -17.25
CA THR A 157 -11.92 9.06 -18.71
C THR A 157 -12.68 10.29 -19.21
N ASP A 158 -12.74 10.50 -20.52
CA ASP A 158 -13.54 11.57 -21.13
C ASP A 158 -15.04 11.48 -20.77
N ALA A 159 -15.54 10.28 -20.47
CA ALA A 159 -16.93 10.03 -20.08
C ALA A 159 -17.21 10.21 -18.58
N GLY A 160 -16.19 10.58 -17.79
CA GLY A 160 -16.28 10.77 -16.35
C GLY A 160 -15.35 9.86 -15.55
N THR A 161 -15.56 9.85 -14.23
CA THR A 161 -14.76 9.05 -13.28
C THR A 161 -15.52 7.78 -12.92
N LYS A 162 -14.90 6.62 -13.18
CA LYS A 162 -15.39 5.32 -12.71
C LYS A 162 -14.61 4.89 -11.47
N GLU A 163 -15.32 4.48 -10.43
CA GLU A 163 -14.74 3.94 -9.21
C GLU A 163 -15.06 2.45 -9.10
N GLU A 164 -14.03 1.63 -8.85
CA GLU A 164 -14.14 0.19 -8.63
C GLU A 164 -13.48 -0.15 -7.30
N VAL A 165 -14.15 -0.94 -6.46
CA VAL A 165 -13.69 -1.31 -5.12
C VAL A 165 -13.41 -2.81 -5.08
N TYR A 166 -12.21 -3.19 -4.66
CA TYR A 166 -11.74 -4.57 -4.57
C TYR A 166 -11.35 -4.94 -3.14
N SER A 167 -11.71 -6.14 -2.71
CA SER A 167 -11.39 -6.74 -1.41
C SER A 167 -11.26 -8.26 -1.55
N LEU A 168 -10.79 -8.94 -0.51
CA LEU A 168 -10.70 -10.40 -0.52
C LEU A 168 -12.05 -11.11 -0.71
N GLY A 169 -13.14 -10.42 -0.34
CA GLY A 169 -14.51 -10.92 -0.45
C GLY A 169 -15.16 -10.71 -1.82
N ASN A 170 -14.53 -9.99 -2.76
CA ASN A 170 -15.12 -9.77 -4.09
C ASN A 170 -14.17 -10.11 -5.25
N ILE A 171 -12.89 -10.36 -4.97
CA ILE A 171 -11.94 -10.85 -5.98
C ILE A 171 -12.20 -12.35 -6.21
N ARG A 172 -12.68 -12.69 -7.40
CA ARG A 172 -13.00 -14.07 -7.80
C ARG A 172 -11.79 -15.01 -7.74
N SER A 173 -10.65 -14.61 -8.31
CA SER A 173 -9.50 -15.49 -8.51
C SER A 173 -8.63 -15.58 -7.25
N PRO A 174 -8.30 -16.80 -6.76
CA PRO A 174 -7.43 -16.95 -5.60
C PRO A 174 -6.02 -16.42 -5.85
N ASN A 175 -5.48 -16.58 -7.07
CA ASN A 175 -4.17 -16.01 -7.43
C ASN A 175 -4.17 -14.48 -7.36
N GLN A 176 -5.26 -13.83 -7.78
CA GLN A 176 -5.40 -12.38 -7.64
C GLN A 176 -5.50 -11.96 -6.18
N ARG A 177 -6.20 -12.73 -5.33
CA ARG A 177 -6.26 -12.48 -3.89
C ARG A 177 -4.91 -12.62 -3.21
N VAL A 178 -4.13 -13.67 -3.52
CA VAL A 178 -2.75 -13.81 -3.02
C VAL A 178 -1.89 -12.63 -3.46
N LYS A 179 -1.94 -12.25 -4.74
CA LYS A 179 -1.21 -11.08 -5.27
C LYS A 179 -1.61 -9.78 -4.57
N PHE A 180 -2.90 -9.62 -4.28
CA PHE A 180 -3.45 -8.46 -3.59
C PHE A 180 -2.87 -8.33 -2.17
N VAL A 181 -2.92 -9.39 -1.36
CA VAL A 181 -2.33 -9.39 -0.01
C VAL A 181 -0.82 -9.18 -0.06
N ARG A 182 -0.14 -9.86 -1.00
CA ARG A 182 1.31 -9.69 -1.20
C ARG A 182 1.68 -8.26 -1.52
N SER A 183 0.93 -7.61 -2.41
CA SER A 183 1.17 -6.21 -2.78
C SER A 183 1.01 -5.29 -1.57
N TYR A 184 0.02 -5.52 -0.70
CA TYR A 184 -0.10 -4.77 0.56
C TYR A 184 1.13 -4.97 1.47
N ARG A 185 1.57 -6.22 1.65
CA ARG A 185 2.77 -6.56 2.43
C ARG A 185 4.03 -5.89 1.88
N ASP A 186 4.22 -5.88 0.56
CA ASP A 186 5.37 -5.26 -0.08
C ASP A 186 5.37 -3.73 0.11
N ASN A 187 4.20 -3.08 0.02
CA ASN A 187 4.10 -1.64 0.30
C ASN A 187 4.40 -1.31 1.77
N LEU A 188 4.02 -2.17 2.73
CA LEU A 188 4.43 -2.00 4.13
C LEU A 188 5.94 -2.13 4.31
N ALA A 189 6.59 -3.04 3.56
CA ALA A 189 8.07 -3.13 3.57
C ALA A 189 8.72 -1.85 3.03
N GLU A 190 8.16 -1.24 1.98
CA GLU A 190 8.63 0.06 1.46
C GLU A 190 8.51 1.17 2.52
N VAL A 191 7.43 1.19 3.31
CA VAL A 191 7.27 2.13 4.44
C VAL A 191 8.36 1.95 5.48
N ILE A 192 8.59 0.72 5.92
CA ILE A 192 9.63 0.38 6.90
C ILE A 192 11.00 0.88 6.41
N GLN A 193 11.36 0.56 5.16
CA GLN A 193 12.62 1.00 4.57
C GLN A 193 12.73 2.52 4.47
N ALA A 194 11.64 3.22 4.16
CA ALA A 194 11.64 4.67 4.05
C ALA A 194 11.84 5.34 5.41
N ILE A 195 11.22 4.81 6.46
CA ILE A 195 11.39 5.30 7.84
C ILE A 195 12.78 4.94 8.36
N ASP A 196 13.28 3.72 8.14
CA ASP A 196 14.62 3.30 8.55
C ASP A 196 15.70 4.20 7.94
N LYS A 197 15.62 4.50 6.64
CA LYS A 197 16.53 5.46 5.98
C LYS A 197 16.49 6.85 6.62
N TYR A 198 15.31 7.31 7.03
CA TYR A 198 15.18 8.59 7.72
C TYR A 198 15.81 8.56 9.12
N VAL A 199 15.61 7.47 9.87
CA VAL A 199 16.24 7.26 11.18
C VAL A 199 17.76 7.27 11.05
N GLU A 200 18.32 6.46 10.14
CA GLU A 200 19.77 6.39 9.91
C GLU A 200 20.37 7.73 9.51
N GLY A 201 19.73 8.46 8.58
CA GLY A 201 20.18 9.78 8.16
C GLY A 201 20.18 10.77 9.31
N THR A 202 19.21 10.67 10.21
CA THR A 202 19.12 11.52 11.40
C THR A 202 20.21 11.20 12.42
N ILE A 203 20.46 9.92 12.71
CA ILE A 203 21.53 9.49 13.62
C ILE A 203 22.90 9.99 13.13
N ARG A 204 23.16 9.89 11.82
CA ARG A 204 24.41 10.39 11.22
C ARG A 204 24.55 11.89 11.32
N ALA A 205 23.47 12.64 11.12
CA ALA A 205 23.47 14.10 11.24
C ALA A 205 23.73 14.52 12.69
N ASP A 206 22.97 13.95 13.64
CA ASP A 206 23.14 14.24 15.07
C ASP A 206 24.58 13.91 15.54
N GLY A 207 25.15 12.79 15.09
CA GLY A 207 26.53 12.41 15.42
C GLY A 207 27.55 13.41 14.88
N LYS A 208 27.39 13.86 13.62
CA LYS A 208 28.26 14.87 13.03
C LYS A 208 28.19 16.20 13.77
N ASP A 209 27.01 16.61 14.21
CA ASP A 209 26.82 17.85 14.97
C ASP A 209 27.52 17.76 16.33
N VAL A 210 27.43 16.62 17.02
CA VAL A 210 28.16 16.35 18.27
C VAL A 210 29.66 16.41 18.05
N ASP A 211 30.18 15.69 17.04
CA ASP A 211 31.62 15.68 16.72
C ASP A 211 32.13 17.11 16.44
N THR A 212 31.39 17.88 15.65
CA THR A 212 31.74 19.28 15.33
C THR A 212 31.79 20.15 16.57
N MET A 213 30.88 19.96 17.52
CA MET A 213 30.85 20.73 18.78
C MET A 213 31.98 20.31 19.72
N LEU A 214 32.31 19.02 19.79
CA LEU A 214 33.44 18.52 20.58
C LEU A 214 34.78 19.04 20.02
N ASP A 215 34.97 19.00 18.70
CA ASP A 215 36.14 19.59 18.03
C ASP A 215 36.26 21.10 18.31
N GLY A 216 35.13 21.82 18.35
CA GLY A 216 35.06 23.23 18.72
C GLY A 216 35.47 23.52 20.16
N LEU A 217 35.16 22.62 21.10
CA LEU A 217 35.59 22.72 22.50
C LEU A 217 37.09 22.42 22.65
N ASP A 218 37.59 21.40 21.95
CA ASP A 218 39.00 21.01 21.99
C ASP A 218 39.92 22.04 21.31
N SER A 219 39.39 22.78 20.33
CA SER A 219 40.10 23.87 19.62
C SER A 219 39.99 25.24 20.31
N GLY A 220 39.40 25.31 21.50
CA GLY A 220 39.18 26.55 22.26
C GLY A 220 40.45 27.26 22.72
N GLY A 221 41.02 28.10 21.87
CA GLY A 221 41.85 29.26 22.25
C GLY A 221 40.97 30.43 22.70
N SER A 222 41.51 31.32 23.54
CA SER A 222 40.79 32.41 24.23
C SER A 222 39.79 33.17 23.34
N PHE A 223 38.50 32.99 23.59
CA PHE A 223 37.43 33.79 22.98
C PHE A 223 37.60 35.26 23.40
N GLN A 224 37.96 36.15 22.47
CA GLN A 224 37.84 37.60 22.68
C GLN A 224 36.41 38.01 22.32
N GLU A 225 35.56 38.18 23.35
CA GLU A 225 34.28 38.86 23.17
C GLU A 225 34.54 40.28 22.67
N TYR A 226 34.14 40.57 21.43
CA TYR A 226 34.11 41.92 20.91
C TYR A 226 32.98 42.68 21.61
N ASN A 227 33.33 43.38 22.68
CA ASN A 227 32.45 44.30 23.39
C ASN A 227 32.16 45.51 22.48
N SER A 228 31.08 45.45 21.70
CA SER A 228 30.62 46.55 20.86
C SER A 228 29.78 47.54 21.67
N ASN A 229 30.43 48.23 22.61
CA ASN A 229 29.93 49.50 23.13
C ASN A 229 30.80 50.63 22.57
N ARG A 230 30.37 51.21 21.45
CA ARG A 230 30.73 52.55 20.98
C ARG A 230 29.58 53.16 20.19
#